data_AF-A0A5N9HX45-F1
#
_entry.id   AF-A0A5N9HX45-F1
#
_cell.length_a   1.000
_cell.length_b   1.000
_cell.length_c   1.000
_cell.angle_alpha   90.00
_cell.angle_beta   90.00
_cell.angle_gamma   90.00
#
_symmetry.space_group_name_H-M   'P 1'
#
loop_
_entity.id
_entity.type
_entity.pdbx_description
1 polymer ?
#
loop_
_entity_poly.entity_id
_entity_poly.type
_entity_poly.pdbx_seq_one_letter_code
_entity_poly.pdbx_strand_id
1 'polypeptide(L)'
;VHCRVTTGGIMKPNKAVTAPGNTTTVDYFTPETVEALKFVESSDIDFIGLSYVRDGEDLRRVRIHLEQAGKTPQLVAKIEIQQAVNNLNEILSESDAVMVARGDLGVELPFEQVPSVQKRIIRIANEIGKPVITATQMMESMVEQPSPTRAEVTDVYNAVRDGTDAIMLSAETSVGKFPYRAVTAMTRIAKRAERYLEYPMFAARRRNAAAKGGVPVDDAIADAAVATAASLNAKAIVAFTESGSTAGRVAAYRPSKPLLALITDIANGSKLALRWGVIPVVVKDYPDIQNMFTAGSDLALETKIGRKGDVIVAVVGLPIGVPGTTNLLRVITLPEPITHKD
;
A
#
# COMPACT_ATOMS: atom_id res chain seq x y z
N VAL A 1 -40.65 -8.64 10.64
CA VAL A 1 -40.33 -9.37 9.38
C VAL A 1 -40.53 -10.85 9.62
N HIS A 2 -41.31 -11.54 8.80
CA HIS A 2 -41.44 -13.01 8.86
C HIS A 2 -40.51 -13.63 7.82
N CYS A 3 -39.63 -14.55 8.23
CA CYS A 3 -38.65 -15.19 7.35
C CYS A 3 -38.83 -16.71 7.33
N ARG A 4 -38.34 -17.37 6.28
CA ARG A 4 -38.25 -18.84 6.17
C ARG A 4 -36.78 -19.26 6.17
N VAL A 5 -36.42 -20.24 6.99
CA VAL A 5 -35.07 -20.81 7.00
C VAL A 5 -34.84 -21.58 5.70
N THR A 6 -33.79 -21.22 4.96
CA THR A 6 -33.36 -21.92 3.73
C THR A 6 -32.23 -22.90 4.02
N THR A 7 -31.29 -22.52 4.89
CA THR A 7 -30.21 -23.37 5.39
C THR A 7 -30.18 -23.28 6.91
N GLY A 8 -30.41 -24.41 7.58
CA GLY A 8 -30.45 -24.48 9.05
C GLY A 8 -29.08 -24.71 9.68
N GLY A 9 -29.01 -24.51 11.00
CA GLY A 9 -27.80 -24.74 11.81
C GLY A 9 -27.97 -24.26 13.25
N ILE A 10 -26.93 -24.47 14.06
CA ILE A 10 -26.90 -23.97 15.44
C ILE A 10 -26.54 -22.49 15.44
N MET A 11 -27.47 -21.62 15.87
CA MET A 11 -27.21 -20.20 16.09
C MET A 11 -26.88 -19.97 17.57
N LYS A 12 -25.63 -19.59 17.86
CA LYS A 12 -25.22 -19.17 19.21
C LYS A 12 -25.66 -17.71 19.47
N PRO A 13 -25.64 -17.23 20.72
CA PRO A 13 -25.87 -15.81 21.02
C PRO A 13 -24.84 -14.88 20.34
N ASN A 14 -25.21 -13.60 20.17
CA ASN A 14 -24.36 -12.52 19.63
C ASN A 14 -23.73 -12.85 18.27
N LYS A 15 -24.51 -13.44 17.36
CA LYS A 15 -24.08 -13.67 15.97
C LYS A 15 -24.41 -12.47 15.11
N ALA A 16 -23.48 -12.11 14.23
CA ALA A 16 -23.69 -11.05 13.26
C ALA A 16 -24.88 -11.39 12.36
N VAL A 17 -25.67 -10.37 12.04
CA VAL A 17 -26.79 -10.46 11.10
C VAL A 17 -26.43 -9.62 9.90
N THR A 18 -26.49 -10.25 8.73
CA THR A 18 -26.20 -9.59 7.45
C THR A 18 -27.43 -9.68 6.56
N ALA A 19 -27.71 -8.62 5.81
CA ALA A 19 -28.80 -8.55 4.85
C ALA A 19 -28.23 -8.17 3.48
N PRO A 20 -27.63 -9.14 2.75
CA PRO A 20 -26.89 -8.85 1.52
C PRO A 20 -27.67 -8.01 0.52
N GLY A 21 -27.00 -7.02 -0.06
CA GLY A 21 -27.57 -6.13 -1.08
C GLY A 21 -28.53 -5.05 -0.53
N ASN A 22 -28.74 -4.97 0.78
CA ASN A 22 -29.49 -3.86 1.39
C ASN A 22 -28.55 -2.83 2.00
N THR A 23 -28.88 -1.55 1.80
CA THR A 23 -28.16 -0.43 2.41
C THR A 23 -28.48 -0.37 3.90
N THR A 24 -27.45 -0.40 4.76
CA THR A 24 -27.65 -0.16 6.19
C THR A 24 -28.06 1.29 6.43
N THR A 25 -29.09 1.51 7.25
CA THR A 25 -29.49 2.85 7.70
C THR A 25 -28.75 3.29 8.97
N VAL A 26 -27.88 2.42 9.52
CA VAL A 26 -27.07 2.74 10.69
C VAL A 26 -26.02 3.77 10.29
N ASP A 27 -25.87 4.84 11.07
CA ASP A 27 -24.81 5.81 10.86
C ASP A 27 -23.44 5.16 11.10
N TYR A 28 -22.45 5.51 10.27
CA TYR A 28 -21.08 5.07 10.42
C TYR A 28 -20.47 5.52 11.76
N PHE A 29 -20.87 6.70 12.26
CA PHE A 29 -20.50 7.20 13.60
C PHE A 29 -21.37 6.56 14.68
N THR A 30 -21.21 5.25 14.85
CA THR A 30 -21.73 4.52 16.00
C THR A 30 -21.01 4.94 17.29
N PRO A 31 -21.59 4.71 18.48
CA PRO A 31 -20.89 4.91 19.75
C PRO A 31 -19.52 4.21 19.80
N GLU A 32 -19.43 3.00 19.24
CA GLU A 32 -18.20 2.22 19.14
C GLU A 32 -17.18 2.87 18.21
N THR A 33 -17.62 3.40 17.06
CA THR A 33 -16.75 4.17 16.15
C THR A 33 -16.19 5.41 16.87
N VAL A 34 -17.01 6.15 17.60
CA VAL A 34 -16.57 7.34 18.35
C VAL A 34 -15.55 6.97 19.44
N GLU A 35 -15.77 5.87 20.16
CA GLU A 35 -14.81 5.39 21.16
C GLU A 35 -13.48 4.97 20.53
N ALA A 36 -13.52 4.27 19.39
CA ALA A 36 -12.32 3.91 18.65
C ALA A 36 -11.54 5.13 18.16
N LEU A 37 -12.24 6.18 17.70
CA LEU A 37 -11.58 7.43 17.28
C LEU A 37 -10.94 8.17 18.46
N LYS A 38 -11.55 8.18 19.64
CA LYS A 38 -10.90 8.72 20.85
C LYS A 38 -9.62 7.97 21.23
N PHE A 39 -9.61 6.65 21.05
CA PHE A 39 -8.39 5.87 21.26
C PHE A 39 -7.29 6.29 20.28
N VAL A 40 -7.63 6.48 19.01
CA VAL A 40 -6.72 7.01 17.98
C VAL A 40 -6.19 8.39 18.37
N GLU A 41 -7.04 9.30 18.84
CA GLU A 41 -6.63 10.64 19.28
C GLU A 41 -5.59 10.61 20.40
N SER A 42 -5.66 9.59 21.27
CA SER A 42 -4.70 9.41 22.37
C SER A 42 -3.41 8.66 21.98
N SER A 43 -3.28 8.22 20.72
CA SER A 43 -2.19 7.35 20.26
C SER A 43 -1.46 7.91 19.04
N ASP A 44 -0.24 7.44 18.79
CA ASP A 44 0.52 7.75 17.58
C ASP A 44 0.38 6.58 16.60
N ILE A 45 -0.74 6.59 15.87
CA ILE A 45 -1.12 5.54 14.91
C ILE A 45 -0.79 6.03 13.50
N ASP A 46 -0.13 5.18 12.71
CA ASP A 46 0.19 5.50 11.31
C ASP A 46 -0.98 5.22 10.36
N PHE A 47 -1.75 4.16 10.60
CA PHE A 47 -2.84 3.68 9.74
C PHE A 47 -4.08 3.29 10.54
N ILE A 48 -5.26 3.63 10.02
CA ILE A 48 -6.55 3.21 10.60
C ILE A 48 -7.34 2.43 9.56
N GLY A 49 -7.74 1.21 9.91
CA GLY A 49 -8.68 0.42 9.12
C GLY A 49 -10.13 0.81 9.39
N LEU A 50 -10.79 1.38 8.41
CA LEU A 50 -12.19 1.80 8.46
C LEU A 50 -13.09 0.66 7.96
N SER A 51 -13.80 0.01 8.88
CA SER A 51 -14.66 -1.14 8.60
C SER A 51 -16.06 -0.70 8.17
N TYR A 52 -16.69 -1.43 7.26
CA TYR A 52 -18.04 -1.20 6.74
C TYR A 52 -18.24 0.20 6.15
N VAL A 53 -17.18 0.78 5.57
CA VAL A 53 -17.25 2.04 4.83
C VAL A 53 -18.24 1.89 3.68
N ARG A 54 -19.13 2.87 3.51
CA ARG A 54 -20.20 2.83 2.50
C ARG A 54 -19.90 3.68 1.28
N ASP A 55 -19.28 4.84 1.50
CA ASP A 55 -19.01 5.87 0.50
C ASP A 55 -17.81 6.75 0.93
N GLY A 56 -17.48 7.76 0.13
CA GLY A 56 -16.38 8.68 0.44
C GLY A 56 -16.71 9.63 1.60
N GLU A 57 -17.99 9.90 1.85
CA GLU A 57 -18.42 10.77 2.96
C GLU A 57 -18.09 10.15 4.32
N ASP A 58 -18.25 8.84 4.49
CA ASP A 58 -17.82 8.15 5.72
C ASP A 58 -16.33 8.39 6.03
N LEU A 59 -15.46 8.31 5.01
CA LEU A 59 -14.04 8.61 5.14
C LEU A 59 -13.77 10.08 5.45
N ARG A 60 -14.45 10.98 4.73
CA ARG A 60 -14.28 12.43 4.90
C ARG A 60 -14.65 12.88 6.30
N ARG A 61 -15.75 12.36 6.86
CA ARG A 61 -16.17 12.65 8.24
C ARG A 61 -15.13 12.17 9.26
N VAL A 62 -14.56 10.99 9.08
CA VAL A 62 -13.46 10.49 9.94
C VAL A 62 -12.22 11.37 9.83
N ARG A 63 -11.85 11.78 8.60
CA ARG A 63 -10.70 12.65 8.36
C ARG A 63 -10.87 13.99 9.08
N ILE A 64 -12.02 14.65 8.90
CA ILE A 64 -12.34 15.93 9.56
C ILE A 64 -12.27 15.79 11.08
N HIS A 65 -12.83 14.71 11.64
CA HIS A 65 -12.80 14.47 13.09
C HIS A 65 -11.37 14.38 13.64
N LEU A 66 -10.50 13.60 12.97
CA LEU A 66 -9.12 13.42 13.40
C LEU A 66 -8.27 14.69 13.18
N GLU A 67 -8.49 15.41 12.08
CA GLU A 67 -7.81 16.68 11.81
C GLU A 67 -8.14 17.75 12.86
N GLN A 68 -9.41 17.80 13.32
CA GLN A 68 -9.83 18.68 14.43
C GLN A 68 -9.12 18.34 15.75
N ALA A 69 -8.76 17.07 15.95
CA ALA A 69 -7.96 16.62 17.08
C ALA A 69 -6.44 16.73 16.84
N GLY A 70 -5.99 17.31 15.71
CA GLY A 70 -4.58 17.47 15.37
C GLY A 70 -3.88 16.18 14.95
N LYS A 71 -4.63 15.14 14.55
CA LYS A 71 -4.11 13.84 14.12
C LYS A 71 -4.29 13.64 12.62
N THR A 72 -3.28 13.03 11.97
CA THR A 72 -3.27 12.80 10.51
C THR A 72 -2.80 11.37 10.12
N PRO A 73 -3.42 10.32 10.69
CA PRO A 73 -3.13 8.94 10.29
C PRO A 73 -3.64 8.67 8.86
N GLN A 74 -3.07 7.66 8.21
CA GLN A 74 -3.52 7.20 6.90
C GLN A 74 -4.79 6.37 7.03
N LEU A 75 -5.85 6.73 6.31
CA LEU A 75 -7.12 6.02 6.31
C LEU A 75 -7.11 4.87 5.31
N VAL A 76 -7.32 3.65 5.79
CA VAL A 76 -7.43 2.42 5.00
C VAL A 76 -8.91 2.03 4.90
N ALA A 77 -9.52 2.25 3.73
CA ALA A 77 -10.91 1.85 3.51
C ALA A 77 -11.03 0.34 3.35
N LYS A 78 -11.80 -0.34 4.21
CA LYS A 78 -12.07 -1.78 4.06
C LYS A 78 -13.31 -1.97 3.18
N ILE A 79 -13.09 -2.56 2.01
CA ILE A 79 -14.17 -2.88 1.07
C ILE A 79 -14.75 -4.22 1.48
N GLU A 80 -15.88 -4.16 2.19
CA GLU A 80 -16.53 -5.31 2.86
C GLU A 80 -17.94 -5.57 2.35
N ILE A 81 -18.60 -4.54 1.81
CA ILE A 81 -20.01 -4.57 1.43
C ILE A 81 -20.23 -4.20 -0.03
N GLN A 82 -21.33 -4.68 -0.62
CA GLN A 82 -21.69 -4.39 -2.02
C GLN A 82 -21.79 -2.89 -2.32
N GLN A 83 -22.28 -2.09 -1.38
CA GLN A 83 -22.36 -0.63 -1.51
C GLN A 83 -20.97 0.00 -1.71
N ALA A 84 -19.97 -0.43 -0.94
CA ALA A 84 -18.59 0.03 -1.07
C ALA A 84 -17.99 -0.32 -2.44
N VAL A 85 -18.31 -1.51 -2.97
CA VAL A 85 -17.90 -1.93 -4.31
C VAL A 85 -18.51 -1.04 -5.40
N ASN A 86 -19.75 -0.59 -5.21
CA ASN A 86 -20.44 0.32 -6.13
C ASN A 86 -19.85 1.73 -6.06
N ASN A 87 -19.56 2.22 -4.85
CA ASN A 87 -18.99 3.55 -4.58
C ASN A 87 -17.46 3.59 -4.60
N LEU A 88 -16.82 2.56 -5.17
CA LEU A 88 -15.38 2.33 -5.07
C LEU A 88 -14.53 3.54 -5.50
N ASN A 89 -14.92 4.26 -6.55
CA ASN A 89 -14.15 5.40 -7.02
C ASN A 89 -14.13 6.56 -6.02
N GLU A 90 -15.27 6.83 -5.36
CA GLU A 90 -15.41 7.90 -4.37
C GLU A 90 -14.66 7.56 -3.07
N ILE A 91 -14.82 6.31 -2.60
CA ILE A 91 -14.05 5.76 -1.49
C ILE A 91 -12.55 5.83 -1.77
N LEU A 92 -12.16 5.44 -2.98
CA LEU A 92 -10.78 5.52 -3.40
C LEU A 92 -10.31 6.96 -3.43
N SER A 93 -11.09 7.96 -3.86
CA SER A 93 -10.61 9.36 -3.82
C SER A 93 -10.35 9.87 -2.40
N GLU A 94 -11.15 9.45 -1.42
CA GLU A 94 -11.11 9.96 -0.03
C GLU A 94 -10.23 9.12 0.92
N SER A 95 -9.74 7.95 0.48
CA SER A 95 -8.86 7.07 1.28
C SER A 95 -7.37 7.26 0.99
N ASP A 96 -6.50 6.91 1.93
CA ASP A 96 -5.06 6.89 1.69
C ASP A 96 -4.58 5.54 1.18
N ALA A 97 -5.30 4.47 1.55
CA ALA A 97 -5.13 3.11 1.06
C ALA A 97 -6.47 2.35 1.10
N VAL A 98 -6.52 1.18 0.47
CA VAL A 98 -7.71 0.33 0.43
C VAL A 98 -7.38 -1.10 0.84
N MET A 99 -8.34 -1.78 1.47
CA MET A 99 -8.23 -3.20 1.83
C MET A 99 -9.34 -4.00 1.17
N VAL A 100 -8.97 -5.07 0.48
CA VAL A 100 -9.90 -6.09 0.00
C VAL A 100 -10.14 -7.10 1.11
N ALA A 101 -11.26 -6.97 1.82
CA ALA A 101 -11.65 -7.84 2.94
C ALA A 101 -12.52 -8.99 2.43
N ARG A 102 -11.86 -10.07 2.00
CA ARG A 102 -12.50 -11.16 1.22
C ARG A 102 -13.48 -11.99 2.03
N GLY A 103 -13.22 -12.19 3.32
CA GLY A 103 -14.12 -12.86 4.25
C GLY A 103 -15.47 -12.16 4.34
N ASP A 104 -15.46 -10.85 4.60
CA ASP A 104 -16.67 -10.03 4.69
C ASP A 104 -17.36 -9.88 3.33
N LEU A 105 -16.59 -9.62 2.26
CA LEU A 105 -17.14 -9.59 0.89
C LEU A 105 -17.80 -10.90 0.48
N GLY A 106 -17.30 -12.05 0.94
CA GLY A 106 -17.89 -13.36 0.67
C GLY A 106 -19.22 -13.61 1.38
N VAL A 107 -19.57 -12.79 2.38
CA VAL A 107 -20.90 -12.80 3.01
C VAL A 107 -21.89 -11.95 2.21
N GLU A 108 -21.42 -10.85 1.62
CA GLU A 108 -22.23 -9.87 0.90
C GLU A 108 -22.42 -10.20 -0.58
N LEU A 109 -21.45 -10.88 -1.19
CA LEU A 109 -21.42 -11.23 -2.61
C LEU A 109 -21.48 -12.74 -2.82
N PRO A 110 -22.03 -13.21 -3.95
CA PRO A 110 -21.82 -14.59 -4.38
C PRO A 110 -20.32 -14.91 -4.43
N PHE A 111 -19.92 -16.07 -3.90
CA PHE A 111 -18.51 -16.43 -3.70
C PHE A 111 -17.71 -16.42 -5.02
N GLU A 112 -18.36 -16.71 -6.15
CA GLU A 112 -17.76 -16.70 -7.49
C GLU A 112 -17.44 -15.28 -7.99
N GLN A 113 -18.07 -14.25 -7.43
CA GLN A 113 -17.82 -12.85 -7.81
C GLN A 113 -16.64 -12.24 -7.06
N VAL A 114 -16.34 -12.70 -5.84
CA VAL A 114 -15.29 -12.14 -4.98
C VAL A 114 -13.93 -12.01 -5.69
N PRO A 115 -13.43 -13.02 -6.43
CA PRO A 115 -12.15 -12.90 -7.13
C PRO A 115 -12.15 -11.79 -8.20
N SER A 116 -13.27 -11.59 -8.89
CA SER A 116 -13.38 -10.54 -9.92
C SER A 116 -13.41 -9.14 -9.31
N VAL A 117 -14.08 -8.98 -8.16
CA VAL A 117 -14.15 -7.73 -7.40
C VAL A 117 -12.79 -7.38 -6.81
N GLN A 118 -12.06 -8.34 -6.23
CA GLN A 118 -10.69 -8.16 -5.78
C GLN A 118 -9.80 -7.58 -6.90
N LYS A 119 -9.80 -8.23 -8.06
CA LYS A 119 -8.99 -7.79 -9.22
C LYS A 119 -9.36 -6.37 -9.65
N ARG A 120 -10.66 -6.03 -9.64
CA ARG A 120 -11.14 -4.68 -9.96
C ARG A 120 -10.63 -3.65 -8.95
N ILE A 121 -10.71 -3.92 -7.64
CA ILE A 121 -10.25 -3.02 -6.59
C ILE A 121 -8.75 -2.78 -6.71
N ILE A 122 -7.95 -3.86 -6.77
CA ILE A 122 -6.49 -3.77 -6.90
C ILE A 122 -6.11 -2.98 -8.17
N ARG A 123 -6.73 -3.30 -9.31
CA ARG A 123 -6.42 -2.60 -10.57
C ARG A 123 -6.66 -1.09 -10.46
N ILE A 124 -7.84 -0.67 -9.97
CA ILE A 124 -8.17 0.75 -9.90
C ILE A 124 -7.26 1.46 -8.90
N ALA A 125 -7.00 0.84 -7.73
CA ALA A 125 -6.07 1.37 -6.74
C ALA A 125 -4.66 1.59 -7.33
N ASN A 126 -4.13 0.62 -8.08
CA ASN A 126 -2.83 0.74 -8.75
C ASN A 126 -2.83 1.85 -9.82
N GLU A 127 -3.90 1.94 -10.62
CA GLU A 127 -4.05 2.97 -11.67
C GLU A 127 -3.96 4.39 -11.10
N ILE A 128 -4.58 4.63 -9.94
CA ILE A 128 -4.51 5.93 -9.25
C ILE A 128 -3.31 6.04 -8.27
N GLY A 129 -2.58 4.95 -8.03
CA GLY A 129 -1.41 4.92 -7.17
C GLY A 129 -1.73 4.94 -5.68
N LYS A 130 -2.86 4.36 -5.27
CA LYS A 130 -3.20 4.13 -3.86
C LYS A 130 -2.79 2.73 -3.43
N PRO A 131 -2.14 2.56 -2.26
CA PRO A 131 -1.77 1.25 -1.76
C PRO A 131 -2.99 0.38 -1.55
N VAL A 132 -2.88 -0.90 -1.88
CA VAL A 132 -3.94 -1.88 -1.66
C VAL A 132 -3.42 -3.07 -0.84
N ILE A 133 -4.24 -3.48 0.13
CA ILE A 133 -4.02 -4.64 0.99
C ILE A 133 -4.98 -5.74 0.58
N THR A 134 -4.48 -6.95 0.30
CA THR A 134 -5.32 -8.14 0.19
C THR A 134 -5.36 -8.84 1.55
N ALA A 135 -6.57 -9.01 2.09
CA ALA A 135 -6.77 -9.43 3.48
C ALA A 135 -7.72 -10.62 3.62
N THR A 136 -7.63 -11.27 4.78
CA THR A 136 -8.43 -12.43 5.25
C THR A 136 -8.24 -13.69 4.41
N GLN A 137 -8.39 -14.89 5.00
CA GLN A 137 -8.33 -16.18 4.30
C GLN A 137 -7.07 -16.39 3.43
N MET A 138 -5.93 -15.78 3.81
CA MET A 138 -4.69 -15.89 3.04
C MET A 138 -4.02 -17.25 3.29
N MET A 139 -3.83 -17.62 4.56
CA MET A 139 -3.23 -18.89 4.97
C MET A 139 -3.87 -19.43 6.26
N GLU A 140 -5.21 -19.39 6.35
CA GLU A 140 -6.00 -19.76 7.54
C GLU A 140 -5.60 -21.12 8.13
N SER A 141 -5.27 -22.11 7.30
CA SER A 141 -4.83 -23.44 7.77
C SER A 141 -3.61 -23.35 8.69
N MET A 142 -2.77 -22.32 8.54
CA MET A 142 -1.57 -22.12 9.33
C MET A 142 -1.82 -21.64 10.77
N VAL A 143 -3.07 -21.33 11.14
CA VAL A 143 -3.47 -21.19 12.54
C VAL A 143 -3.15 -22.48 13.31
N GLU A 144 -3.45 -23.62 12.69
CA GLU A 144 -3.32 -24.95 13.30
C GLU A 144 -2.19 -25.80 12.69
N GLN A 145 -1.80 -25.51 11.45
CA GLN A 145 -0.84 -26.30 10.69
C GLN A 145 0.50 -25.59 10.50
N PRO A 146 1.63 -26.32 10.48
CA PRO A 146 2.94 -25.72 10.31
C PRO A 146 3.25 -25.26 8.87
N SER A 147 2.38 -25.54 7.90
CA SER A 147 2.58 -25.24 6.48
C SER A 147 1.25 -24.96 5.79
N PRO A 148 1.20 -24.03 4.82
CA PRO A 148 -0.02 -23.70 4.11
C PRO A 148 -0.38 -24.81 3.10
N THR A 149 -1.64 -24.86 2.72
CA THR A 149 -2.14 -25.70 1.64
C THR A 149 -1.69 -25.18 0.27
N ARG A 150 -1.76 -26.03 -0.76
CA ARG A 150 -1.45 -25.60 -2.14
C ARG A 150 -2.43 -24.53 -2.67
N ALA A 151 -3.68 -24.56 -2.20
CA ALA A 151 -4.69 -23.57 -2.57
C ALA A 151 -4.34 -22.20 -2.00
N GLU A 152 -4.01 -22.13 -0.70
CA GLU A 152 -3.58 -20.89 -0.04
C GLU A 152 -2.30 -20.32 -0.65
N VAL A 153 -1.32 -21.19 -0.95
CA VAL A 153 -0.09 -20.77 -1.65
C VAL A 153 -0.43 -20.12 -3.01
N THR A 154 -1.35 -20.71 -3.76
CA THR A 154 -1.76 -20.20 -5.07
C THR A 154 -2.52 -18.88 -4.94
N ASP A 155 -3.36 -18.76 -3.92
CA ASP A 155 -4.14 -17.57 -3.64
C ASP A 155 -3.25 -16.37 -3.28
N VAL A 156 -2.33 -16.54 -2.32
CA VAL A 156 -1.32 -15.53 -1.98
C VAL A 156 -0.48 -15.13 -3.20
N TYR A 157 -0.01 -16.13 -3.97
CA TYR A 157 0.77 -15.89 -5.18
C TYR A 157 0.00 -15.04 -6.19
N ASN A 158 -1.30 -15.32 -6.38
CA ASN A 158 -2.15 -14.57 -7.31
C ASN A 158 -2.48 -13.17 -6.80
N ALA A 159 -2.68 -12.96 -5.50
CA ALA A 159 -2.88 -11.62 -4.94
C ALA A 159 -1.69 -10.69 -5.24
N VAL A 160 -0.46 -11.22 -5.12
CA VAL A 160 0.76 -10.49 -5.52
C VAL A 160 0.78 -10.23 -7.03
N ARG A 161 0.44 -11.22 -7.86
CA ARG A 161 0.37 -11.04 -9.32
C ARG A 161 -0.72 -10.09 -9.79
N ASP A 162 -1.80 -9.98 -9.05
CA ASP A 162 -2.85 -8.98 -9.31
C ASP A 162 -2.35 -7.56 -9.04
N GLY A 163 -1.29 -7.43 -8.23
CA GLY A 163 -0.58 -6.18 -7.98
C GLY A 163 -0.88 -5.56 -6.63
N THR A 164 -1.27 -6.35 -5.63
CA THR A 164 -1.45 -5.86 -4.25
C THR A 164 -0.14 -5.26 -3.71
N ASP A 165 -0.20 -4.16 -2.96
CA ASP A 165 0.99 -3.57 -2.31
C ASP A 165 1.37 -4.34 -1.05
N ALA A 166 0.36 -4.84 -0.33
CA ALA A 166 0.54 -5.65 0.88
C ALA A 166 -0.43 -6.83 0.93
N ILE A 167 -0.04 -7.84 1.71
CA ILE A 167 -0.80 -9.05 2.03
C ILE A 167 -0.88 -9.18 3.55
N MET A 168 -2.06 -9.46 4.08
CA MET A 168 -2.33 -9.41 5.53
C MET A 168 -2.53 -10.81 6.12
N LEU A 169 -1.88 -11.08 7.26
CA LEU A 169 -2.18 -12.20 8.14
C LEU A 169 -3.11 -11.73 9.26
N SER A 170 -4.05 -12.57 9.68
CA SER A 170 -5.06 -12.27 10.70
C SER A 170 -4.91 -13.21 11.89
N ALA A 171 -5.65 -14.32 11.91
CA ALA A 171 -5.60 -15.30 12.99
C ALA A 171 -4.24 -16.00 13.05
N GLU A 172 -3.58 -16.17 11.89
CA GLU A 172 -2.33 -16.91 11.74
C GLU A 172 -1.21 -16.35 12.64
N THR A 173 -1.17 -15.03 12.82
CA THR A 173 -0.15 -14.34 13.63
C THR A 173 -0.64 -13.90 15.00
N SER A 174 -1.95 -13.71 15.19
CA SER A 174 -2.51 -13.21 16.45
C SER A 174 -2.75 -14.32 17.47
N VAL A 175 -3.36 -15.43 17.04
CA VAL A 175 -3.74 -16.57 17.91
C VAL A 175 -3.23 -17.92 17.43
N GLY A 176 -2.60 -17.95 16.24
CA GLY A 176 -2.09 -19.17 15.61
C GLY A 176 -0.91 -19.80 16.35
N LYS A 177 -0.74 -21.11 16.15
CA LYS A 177 0.34 -21.92 16.75
C LYS A 177 1.71 -21.68 16.10
N PHE A 178 1.75 -21.14 14.88
CA PHE A 178 2.97 -21.01 14.08
C PHE A 178 3.16 -19.61 13.45
N PRO A 179 3.09 -18.51 14.24
CA PRO A 179 3.07 -17.13 13.70
C PRO A 179 4.32 -16.80 12.88
N TYR A 180 5.51 -17.16 13.36
CA TYR A 180 6.76 -16.95 12.63
C TYR A 180 6.80 -17.72 11.30
N ARG A 181 6.26 -18.95 11.26
CA ARG A 181 6.22 -19.75 10.03
C ARG A 181 5.21 -19.18 9.04
N ALA A 182 4.09 -18.65 9.50
CA ALA A 182 3.11 -17.99 8.64
C ALA A 182 3.75 -16.79 7.93
N VAL A 183 4.43 -15.89 8.67
CA VAL A 183 5.14 -14.76 8.06
C VAL A 183 6.22 -15.24 7.08
N THR A 184 7.02 -16.23 7.47
CA THR A 184 8.09 -16.78 6.60
C THR A 184 7.54 -17.41 5.32
N ALA A 185 6.43 -18.16 5.40
CA ALA A 185 5.76 -18.74 4.25
C ALA A 185 5.22 -17.64 3.32
N MET A 186 4.54 -16.63 3.88
CA MET A 186 4.03 -15.47 3.15
C MET A 186 5.14 -14.77 2.36
N THR A 187 6.27 -14.48 3.01
CA THR A 187 7.43 -13.84 2.37
C THR A 187 8.01 -14.69 1.24
N ARG A 188 8.11 -16.01 1.43
CA ARG A 188 8.64 -16.92 0.39
C ARG A 188 7.75 -16.96 -0.84
N ILE A 189 6.44 -16.94 -0.65
CA ILE A 189 5.45 -16.94 -1.75
C ILE A 189 5.51 -15.61 -2.49
N ALA A 190 5.49 -14.48 -1.77
CA ALA A 190 5.57 -13.14 -2.37
C ALA A 190 6.83 -12.96 -3.21
N LYS A 191 8.00 -13.28 -2.66
CA LYS A 191 9.29 -13.25 -3.40
C LYS A 191 9.31 -14.15 -4.64
N ARG A 192 8.55 -15.25 -4.63
CA ARG A 192 8.42 -16.13 -5.80
C ARG A 192 7.50 -15.52 -6.85
N ALA A 193 6.41 -14.87 -6.44
CA ALA A 193 5.47 -14.19 -7.33
C ALA A 193 6.10 -12.96 -8.00
N GLU A 194 6.83 -12.14 -7.23
CA GLU A 194 7.49 -10.92 -7.72
C GLU A 194 8.41 -11.16 -8.92
N ARG A 195 9.09 -12.32 -8.98
CA ARG A 195 9.96 -12.69 -10.11
C ARG A 195 9.23 -12.82 -11.45
N TYR A 196 7.91 -12.99 -11.43
CA TYR A 196 7.06 -13.15 -12.60
C TYR A 196 6.07 -11.99 -12.77
N LEU A 197 6.30 -10.87 -12.07
CA LEU A 197 5.53 -9.66 -12.30
C LEU A 197 5.93 -9.01 -13.62
N GLU A 198 4.92 -8.64 -14.41
CA GLU A 198 5.10 -7.90 -15.64
C GLU A 198 5.15 -6.40 -15.31
N TYR A 199 6.27 -5.96 -14.71
CA TYR A 199 6.46 -4.56 -14.28
C TYR A 199 6.15 -3.52 -15.38
N PRO A 200 6.57 -3.69 -16.66
CA PRO A 200 6.22 -2.75 -17.72
C PRO A 200 4.71 -2.59 -17.94
N MET A 201 3.93 -3.66 -17.71
CA MET A 201 2.48 -3.63 -17.85
C MET A 201 1.84 -2.78 -16.75
N PHE A 202 2.32 -2.87 -15.50
CA PHE A 202 1.82 -2.02 -14.41
C PHE A 202 2.11 -0.55 -14.67
N ALA A 203 3.34 -0.21 -15.07
CA ALA A 203 3.71 1.17 -15.42
C ALA A 203 2.88 1.71 -16.61
N ALA A 204 2.66 0.89 -17.64
CA ALA A 204 1.82 1.28 -18.78
C ALA A 204 0.35 1.53 -18.39
N ARG A 205 -0.24 0.70 -17.52
CA ARG A 205 -1.62 0.90 -17.04
C ARG A 205 -1.75 2.23 -16.30
N ARG A 206 -0.82 2.53 -15.39
CA ARG A 206 -0.79 3.81 -14.67
C ARG A 206 -0.64 5.00 -15.62
N ARG A 207 0.32 4.95 -16.55
CA ARG A 207 0.47 6.01 -17.58
C ARG A 207 -0.83 6.29 -18.33
N ASN A 208 -1.53 5.25 -18.76
CA ASN A 208 -2.79 5.39 -19.49
C ASN A 208 -3.89 6.01 -18.62
N ALA A 209 -3.90 5.71 -17.32
CA ALA A 209 -4.83 6.33 -16.38
C ALA A 209 -4.48 7.80 -16.11
N ALA A 210 -3.20 8.12 -15.89
CA ALA A 210 -2.70 9.47 -15.62
C ALA A 210 -2.78 10.42 -16.82
N ALA A 211 -2.74 9.91 -18.06
CA ALA A 211 -2.81 10.72 -19.27
C ALA A 211 -4.15 11.48 -19.43
N LYS A 212 -5.20 11.08 -18.71
CA LYS A 212 -6.52 11.74 -18.74
C LYS A 212 -6.46 13.08 -18.00
N GLY A 213 -6.07 14.15 -18.70
CA GLY A 213 -6.01 15.51 -18.16
C GLY A 213 -4.62 16.16 -18.19
N GLY A 214 -3.62 15.49 -18.78
CA GLY A 214 -2.22 15.93 -18.77
C GLY A 214 -1.48 15.35 -17.57
N VAL A 215 -0.24 14.91 -17.78
CA VAL A 215 0.56 14.25 -16.73
C VAL A 215 1.29 15.33 -15.91
N PRO A 216 1.07 15.41 -14.59
CA PRO A 216 1.84 16.28 -13.70
C PRO A 216 3.36 16.02 -13.78
N VAL A 217 4.18 17.06 -13.56
CA VAL A 217 5.65 16.98 -13.67
C VAL A 217 6.22 15.90 -12.74
N ASP A 218 5.74 15.84 -11.51
CA ASP A 218 6.14 14.88 -10.48
C ASP A 218 5.84 13.43 -10.88
N ASP A 219 4.70 13.19 -11.50
CA ASP A 219 4.31 11.87 -12.00
C ASP A 219 5.13 11.46 -13.24
N ALA A 220 5.39 12.40 -14.16
CA ALA A 220 6.24 12.17 -15.33
C ALA A 220 7.70 11.84 -14.94
N ILE A 221 8.25 12.53 -13.94
CA ILE A 221 9.59 12.25 -13.41
C ILE A 221 9.64 10.89 -12.70
N ALA A 222 8.61 10.52 -11.94
CA ALA A 222 8.52 9.20 -11.32
C ALA A 222 8.48 8.05 -12.35
N ASP A 223 7.68 8.18 -13.41
CA ASP A 223 7.65 7.21 -14.51
C ASP A 223 9.01 7.11 -15.21
N ALA A 224 9.60 8.26 -15.56
CA ALA A 224 10.93 8.32 -16.18
C ALA A 224 12.00 7.68 -15.30
N ALA A 225 11.93 7.82 -13.97
CA ALA A 225 12.87 7.20 -13.03
C ALA A 225 12.76 5.68 -13.06
N VAL A 226 11.55 5.13 -13.07
CA VAL A 226 11.30 3.69 -13.15
C VAL A 226 11.77 3.12 -14.48
N ALA A 227 11.44 3.79 -15.59
CA ALA A 227 11.86 3.39 -16.93
C ALA A 227 13.39 3.45 -17.10
N THR A 228 14.03 4.51 -16.59
CA THR A 228 15.50 4.68 -16.63
C THR A 228 16.19 3.62 -15.78
N ALA A 229 15.71 3.36 -14.57
CA ALA A 229 16.28 2.35 -13.68
C ALA A 229 16.18 0.94 -14.28
N ALA A 230 15.07 0.63 -14.96
CA ALA A 230 14.92 -0.62 -15.67
C ALA A 230 15.89 -0.72 -16.87
N SER A 231 15.98 0.33 -17.69
CA SER A 231 16.80 0.38 -18.91
C SER A 231 18.30 0.29 -18.63
N LEU A 232 18.76 0.95 -17.57
CA LEU A 232 20.16 0.93 -17.14
C LEU A 232 20.50 -0.27 -16.26
N ASN A 233 19.53 -1.14 -15.98
CA ASN A 233 19.65 -2.21 -14.99
C ASN A 233 20.21 -1.71 -13.64
N ALA A 234 19.75 -0.53 -13.20
CA ALA A 234 20.17 0.10 -11.96
C ALA A 234 19.93 -0.85 -10.77
N LYS A 235 20.74 -0.70 -9.72
CA LYS A 235 20.65 -1.53 -8.51
C LYS A 235 19.53 -1.07 -7.58
N ALA A 236 19.23 0.21 -7.59
CA ALA A 236 18.16 0.81 -6.82
C ALA A 236 17.67 2.11 -7.45
N ILE A 237 16.48 2.51 -7.04
CA ILE A 237 16.02 3.90 -7.14
C ILE A 237 16.15 4.51 -5.74
N VAL A 238 16.70 5.71 -5.64
CA VAL A 238 16.85 6.46 -4.39
C VAL A 238 15.97 7.70 -4.48
N ALA A 239 14.88 7.72 -3.71
CA ALA A 239 13.97 8.84 -3.63
C ALA A 239 14.25 9.65 -2.36
N PHE A 240 14.62 10.91 -2.52
CA PHE A 240 14.72 11.85 -1.41
C PHE A 240 13.36 12.50 -1.19
N THR A 241 12.83 12.40 0.03
CA THR A 241 11.46 12.78 0.30
C THR A 241 11.23 13.18 1.75
N GLU A 242 10.47 14.26 1.96
CA GLU A 242 10.11 14.73 3.31
C GLU A 242 8.76 14.18 3.77
N SER A 243 7.72 14.40 2.97
CA SER A 243 6.36 13.89 3.24
C SER A 243 6.12 12.46 2.75
N GLY A 244 7.14 11.81 2.19
CA GLY A 244 7.01 10.53 1.48
C GLY A 244 6.43 10.59 0.05
N SER A 245 5.91 11.75 -0.38
CA SER A 245 5.16 11.84 -1.64
C SER A 245 5.98 11.51 -2.91
N THR A 246 7.28 11.81 -2.96
CA THR A 246 8.17 11.41 -4.09
C THR A 246 8.27 9.89 -4.17
N ALA A 247 8.59 9.24 -3.04
CA ALA A 247 8.70 7.78 -2.98
C ALA A 247 7.35 7.11 -3.33
N GLY A 248 6.24 7.65 -2.85
CA GLY A 248 4.90 7.15 -3.16
C GLY A 248 4.58 7.17 -4.65
N ARG A 249 4.95 8.23 -5.38
CA ARG A 249 4.76 8.34 -6.83
C ARG A 249 5.61 7.34 -7.60
N VAL A 250 6.89 7.21 -7.24
CA VAL A 250 7.78 6.22 -7.87
C VAL A 250 7.24 4.80 -7.63
N ALA A 251 6.81 4.48 -6.41
CA ALA A 251 6.24 3.17 -6.05
C ALA A 251 4.95 2.84 -6.82
N ALA A 252 4.13 3.85 -7.15
CA ALA A 252 2.90 3.68 -7.92
C ALA A 252 3.16 3.18 -9.36
N TYR A 253 4.33 3.46 -9.91
CA TYR A 253 4.80 2.92 -11.20
C TYR A 253 5.39 1.51 -11.11
N ARG A 254 5.39 0.90 -9.90
CA ARG A 254 5.86 -0.47 -9.64
C ARG A 254 7.27 -0.71 -10.18
N PRO A 255 8.31 -0.11 -9.58
CA PRO A 255 9.67 -0.36 -10.02
C PRO A 255 10.06 -1.82 -9.83
N SER A 256 10.79 -2.39 -10.79
CA SER A 256 11.40 -3.73 -10.65
C SER A 256 12.64 -3.72 -9.76
N LYS A 257 13.09 -2.53 -9.36
CA LYS A 257 14.27 -2.30 -8.52
C LYS A 257 13.81 -1.86 -7.12
N PRO A 258 14.58 -2.19 -6.06
CA PRO A 258 14.35 -1.65 -4.73
C PRO A 258 14.27 -0.12 -4.75
N LEU A 259 13.33 0.45 -4.02
CA LEU A 259 13.15 1.89 -3.87
C LEU A 259 13.54 2.32 -2.46
N LEU A 260 14.71 2.94 -2.32
CA LEU A 260 15.17 3.50 -1.05
C LEU A 260 14.56 4.89 -0.88
N ALA A 261 13.70 5.07 0.12
CA ALA A 261 13.12 6.37 0.45
C ALA A 261 13.91 7.01 1.57
N LEU A 262 14.81 7.93 1.23
CA LEU A 262 15.58 8.70 2.20
C LEU A 262 14.69 9.81 2.75
N ILE A 263 14.41 9.72 4.04
CA ILE A 263 13.43 10.55 4.74
C ILE A 263 13.97 11.00 6.09
N THR A 264 13.59 12.19 6.54
CA THR A 264 14.15 12.79 7.75
C THR A 264 13.28 12.55 8.97
N ASP A 265 11.96 12.44 8.77
CA ASP A 265 10.98 12.15 9.82
C ASP A 265 10.51 10.69 9.77
N ILE A 266 10.70 9.98 10.90
CA ILE A 266 10.27 8.60 11.06
C ILE A 266 8.75 8.44 10.95
N ALA A 267 7.96 9.43 11.37
CA ALA A 267 6.50 9.38 11.32
C ALA A 267 5.95 9.49 9.88
N ASN A 268 6.70 10.12 8.97
CA ASN A 268 6.40 10.08 7.55
C ASN A 268 7.00 8.83 6.88
N GLY A 269 8.13 8.33 7.39
CA GLY A 269 8.76 7.08 6.93
C GLY A 269 7.91 5.84 7.18
N SER A 270 7.27 5.73 8.35
CA SER A 270 6.38 4.64 8.71
C SER A 270 5.20 4.51 7.74
N LYS A 271 4.61 5.64 7.32
CA LYS A 271 3.51 5.71 6.35
C LYS A 271 3.88 5.18 4.96
N LEU A 272 5.17 5.09 4.64
CA LEU A 272 5.65 4.51 3.38
C LEU A 272 5.75 2.98 3.42
N ALA A 273 5.70 2.35 4.59
CA ALA A 273 5.88 0.90 4.74
C ALA A 273 4.80 0.08 4.00
N LEU A 274 3.64 0.68 3.71
CA LEU A 274 2.56 0.04 2.96
C LEU A 274 2.73 0.14 1.43
N ARG A 275 3.63 0.99 0.94
CA ARG A 275 3.81 1.25 -0.50
C ARG A 275 4.68 0.15 -1.12
N TRP A 276 4.30 -0.35 -2.30
CA TRP A 276 5.05 -1.39 -3.02
C TRP A 276 6.55 -1.07 -3.06
N GLY A 277 7.36 -1.97 -2.51
CA GLY A 277 8.83 -2.02 -2.59
C GLY A 277 9.58 -0.78 -2.13
N VAL A 278 8.92 0.10 -1.38
CA VAL A 278 9.58 1.20 -0.68
C VAL A 278 10.28 0.63 0.54
N ILE A 279 11.54 1.02 0.72
CA ILE A 279 12.34 0.77 1.92
C ILE A 279 12.66 2.15 2.50
N PRO A 280 11.93 2.59 3.54
CA PRO A 280 12.22 3.85 4.21
C PRO A 280 13.56 3.77 4.94
N VAL A 281 14.39 4.80 4.78
CA VAL A 281 15.68 4.95 5.45
C VAL A 281 15.71 6.33 6.08
N VAL A 282 15.71 6.36 7.42
CA VAL A 282 15.80 7.62 8.16
C VAL A 282 17.20 8.18 8.04
N VAL A 283 17.30 9.41 7.54
CA VAL A 283 18.56 10.13 7.32
C VAL A 283 18.49 11.51 7.96
N LYS A 284 19.66 12.14 8.14
CA LYS A 284 19.74 13.55 8.54
C LYS A 284 19.32 14.47 7.38
N ASP A 285 19.01 15.73 7.70
CA ASP A 285 18.85 16.76 6.68
C ASP A 285 20.16 17.01 5.93
N TYR A 286 20.05 17.29 4.64
CA TYR A 286 21.17 17.64 3.77
C TYR A 286 20.99 19.07 3.24
N PRO A 287 22.03 19.93 3.34
CA PRO A 287 21.90 21.35 3.01
C PRO A 287 21.87 21.61 1.50
N ASP A 288 22.35 20.66 0.69
CA ASP A 288 22.42 20.78 -0.76
C ASP A 288 22.27 19.43 -1.45
N ILE A 289 22.02 19.51 -2.75
CA ILE A 289 21.72 18.34 -3.58
C ILE A 289 22.93 17.42 -3.78
N GLN A 290 24.16 17.95 -3.74
CA GLN A 290 25.35 17.12 -3.95
C GLN A 290 25.61 16.24 -2.74
N ASN A 291 25.38 16.76 -1.54
CA ASN A 291 25.37 16.00 -0.30
C ASN A 291 24.28 14.91 -0.29
N MET A 292 23.09 15.21 -0.84
CA MET A 292 22.04 14.20 -1.02
C MET A 292 22.51 13.07 -1.93
N PHE A 293 23.03 13.38 -3.13
CA PHE A 293 23.50 12.35 -4.06
C PHE A 293 24.63 11.50 -3.50
N THR A 294 25.56 12.12 -2.77
CA THR A 294 26.65 11.41 -2.08
C THR A 294 26.07 10.44 -1.06
N ALA A 295 25.14 10.88 -0.21
CA ALA A 295 24.49 10.03 0.78
C ALA A 295 23.72 8.85 0.16
N GLY A 296 23.00 9.07 -0.94
CA GLY A 296 22.31 7.99 -1.65
C GLY A 296 23.28 6.96 -2.25
N SER A 297 24.43 7.43 -2.73
CA SER A 297 25.50 6.59 -3.27
C SER A 297 26.18 5.76 -2.19
N ASP A 298 26.55 6.40 -1.07
CA ASP A 298 27.17 5.76 0.09
C ASP A 298 26.24 4.72 0.68
N LEU A 299 24.96 5.05 0.87
CA LEU A 299 23.95 4.11 1.36
C LEU A 299 23.85 2.87 0.47
N ALA A 300 23.85 3.03 -0.86
CA ALA A 300 23.80 1.90 -1.78
C ALA A 300 25.02 0.97 -1.65
N LEU A 301 26.20 1.54 -1.39
CA LEU A 301 27.45 0.79 -1.18
C LEU A 301 27.48 0.11 0.20
N GLU A 302 27.13 0.83 1.27
CA GLU A 302 27.13 0.34 2.66
C GLU A 302 26.14 -0.80 2.86
N THR A 303 24.94 -0.68 2.28
CA THR A 303 23.89 -1.72 2.33
C THR A 303 24.17 -2.89 1.40
N LYS A 304 25.23 -2.82 0.57
CA LYS A 304 25.60 -3.81 -0.46
C LYS A 304 24.50 -4.05 -1.51
N ILE A 305 23.58 -3.09 -1.67
CA ILE A 305 22.60 -3.09 -2.76
C ILE A 305 23.31 -2.88 -4.09
N GLY A 306 24.30 -1.97 -4.11
CA GLY A 306 25.21 -1.76 -5.24
C GLY A 306 26.67 -1.96 -4.85
N ARG A 307 27.53 -2.01 -5.87
CA ARG A 307 28.98 -2.06 -5.76
C ARG A 307 29.60 -0.95 -6.60
N LYS A 308 30.91 -0.70 -6.44
CA LYS A 308 31.64 0.25 -7.28
C LYS A 308 31.44 -0.07 -8.76
N GLY A 309 31.07 0.94 -9.55
CA GLY A 309 30.76 0.84 -10.97
C GLY A 309 29.30 0.50 -11.30
N ASP A 310 28.49 0.11 -10.31
CA ASP A 310 27.05 -0.06 -10.51
C ASP A 310 26.35 1.31 -10.65
N VAL A 311 25.11 1.29 -11.16
CA VAL A 311 24.28 2.47 -11.38
C VAL A 311 23.10 2.49 -10.40
N ILE A 312 22.77 3.67 -9.88
CA ILE A 312 21.51 3.98 -9.21
C ILE A 312 20.80 5.15 -9.92
N VAL A 313 19.48 5.25 -9.73
CA VAL A 313 18.69 6.41 -10.18
C VAL A 313 18.21 7.18 -8.97
N ALA A 314 18.61 8.45 -8.86
CA ALA A 314 18.15 9.35 -7.82
C ALA A 314 16.96 10.18 -8.29
N VAL A 315 15.97 10.38 -7.41
CA VAL A 315 14.79 11.22 -7.64
C VAL A 315 14.68 12.22 -6.50
N VAL A 316 14.56 13.50 -6.83
CA VAL A 316 14.55 14.62 -5.87
C VAL A 316 13.43 15.60 -6.24
N GLY A 317 12.85 16.23 -5.23
CA GLY A 317 12.01 17.42 -5.42
C GLY A 317 12.76 18.69 -5.07
N LEU A 318 12.72 19.68 -5.96
CA LEU A 318 13.35 20.98 -5.77
C LEU A 318 12.32 22.11 -5.82
N PRO A 319 12.44 23.15 -4.96
CA PRO A 319 13.49 23.35 -3.95
C PRO A 319 13.45 22.32 -2.80
N ILE A 320 14.62 22.02 -2.21
CA ILE A 320 14.73 21.18 -1.00
C ILE A 320 13.91 21.85 0.13
N GLY A 321 13.22 21.09 0.97
CA GLY A 321 12.34 21.64 2.01
C GLY A 321 10.92 21.93 1.55
N VAL A 322 10.61 21.77 0.25
CA VAL A 322 9.29 22.10 -0.31
C VAL A 322 8.57 20.82 -0.73
N PRO A 323 7.56 20.36 0.04
CA PRO A 323 6.79 19.17 -0.29
C PRO A 323 6.10 19.27 -1.66
N GLY A 324 5.99 18.12 -2.34
CA GLY A 324 5.20 18.01 -3.58
C GLY A 324 5.91 18.44 -4.86
N THR A 325 7.21 18.74 -4.82
CA THR A 325 7.96 19.31 -5.95
C THR A 325 8.87 18.32 -6.69
N THR A 326 8.51 17.03 -6.79
CA THR A 326 9.33 16.02 -7.51
C THR A 326 9.59 16.47 -8.94
N ASN A 327 10.83 16.83 -9.29
CA ASN A 327 11.13 17.43 -10.59
C ASN A 327 12.55 17.14 -11.12
N LEU A 328 13.35 16.38 -10.38
CA LEU A 328 14.71 16.03 -10.76
C LEU A 328 14.91 14.52 -10.76
N LEU A 329 15.49 14.03 -11.87
CA LEU A 329 16.01 12.68 -12.02
C LEU A 329 17.51 12.78 -12.32
N ARG A 330 18.32 11.99 -11.61
CA ARG A 330 19.76 11.86 -11.88
C ARG A 330 20.18 10.39 -11.93
N VAL A 331 21.03 10.07 -12.88
CA VAL A 331 21.70 8.76 -12.94
C VAL A 331 23.07 8.91 -12.27
N ILE A 332 23.37 8.02 -11.32
CA ILE A 332 24.62 8.04 -10.56
C ILE A 332 25.34 6.72 -10.78
N THR A 333 26.60 6.78 -11.20
CA THR A 333 27.51 5.63 -11.15
C THR A 333 28.20 5.64 -9.79
N LEU A 334 28.25 4.51 -9.10
CA LEU A 334 28.79 4.42 -7.75
C LEU A 334 30.34 4.35 -7.75
N PRO A 335 31.04 5.08 -6.87
CA PRO A 335 30.53 6.10 -5.96
C PRO A 335 30.21 7.41 -6.69
N GLU A 336 29.38 8.24 -6.07
CA GLU A 336 29.06 9.57 -6.59
C GLU A 336 30.36 10.38 -6.75
N PRO A 337 30.62 10.99 -7.93
CA PRO A 337 31.85 11.74 -8.13
C PRO A 337 31.95 12.89 -7.13
N ILE A 338 33.12 13.03 -6.51
CA ILE A 338 33.43 14.21 -5.72
C ILE A 338 33.64 15.36 -6.72
N THR A 339 32.63 16.21 -6.89
CA THR A 339 32.79 17.46 -7.63
C THR A 339 33.54 18.45 -6.74
N HIS A 340 34.87 18.38 -6.72
CA HIS A 340 35.68 19.47 -6.21
C HIS A 340 35.58 20.66 -7.17
N LYS A 341 35.08 21.79 -6.67
CA LYS A 341 35.62 23.09 -7.08
C LYS A 341 36.66 23.44 -6.01
N ASP A 342 37.93 23.29 -6.38
CA ASP A 342 38.98 24.12 -5.82
C ASP A 342 38.76 25.58 -6.29
#